data_AF-F4QEI7-F1
#
_entry.id   AF-F4QEI7-F1
#
_cell.length_a   1.000
_cell.length_b   1.000
_cell.length_c   1.000
_cell.angle_alpha   90.00
_cell.angle_beta   90.00
_cell.angle_gamma   90.00
#
_symmetry.space_group_name_H-M   'P 1'
#
loop_
_entity.id
_entity.type
_entity.pdbx_description
1 polymer ?
#
loop_
_entity_poly.entity_id
_entity_poly.type
_entity_poly.pdbx_seq_one_letter_code
_entity_poly.pdbx_strand_id
1 'polypeptide(L)'
;MRFLLALMLIFVAFFATNAEQMNIQQEMMLDRKPISNLVKCDVCHYVVKVAEDLLLKNHTTTQIVSHLETACTRLPHKWAKPCAKIVHNQAASIVRKLVQHEKPELVCKQLHFCKSAHLQEQEDYDYDYEMVEESDVDEYDYEFSEVDDETDYDQVEISNLGRKKFKPGKLNPLKPLKKLECKVCKSIVHKAEKAVTSGRTEREIEHLLDGECNHFGIHPAVKMCKKIVHSTLGKIIHEIKKNADAHRVCKAVHMCK
;
A
#
# COMPACT_ATOMS: atom_id res chain seq x y z
N MET A 1 2.71 72.83 -6.00
CA MET A 1 1.92 72.21 -4.91
C MET A 1 0.74 71.37 -5.41
N ARG A 2 -0.09 71.85 -6.36
CA ARG A 2 -1.24 71.07 -6.89
C ARG A 2 -0.87 69.72 -7.54
N PHE A 3 0.23 69.66 -8.29
CA PHE A 3 0.75 68.40 -8.87
C PHE A 3 1.24 67.40 -7.82
N LEU A 4 1.87 67.88 -6.74
CA LEU A 4 2.33 67.02 -5.64
C LEU A 4 1.15 66.45 -4.84
N LEU A 5 0.10 67.24 -4.65
CA LEU A 5 -1.16 66.78 -4.04
C LEU A 5 -1.85 65.72 -4.91
N ALA A 6 -1.88 65.90 -6.23
CA ALA A 6 -2.44 64.91 -7.15
C ALA A 6 -1.65 63.59 -7.13
N LEU A 7 -0.32 63.65 -7.12
CA LEU A 7 0.53 62.45 -7.02
C LEU A 7 0.35 61.73 -5.68
N MET A 8 0.27 62.47 -4.57
CA MET A 8 0.00 61.90 -3.24
C MET A 8 -1.37 61.21 -3.20
N LEU A 9 -2.41 61.80 -3.79
CA LEU A 9 -3.75 61.19 -3.84
C LEU A 9 -3.79 59.93 -4.71
N ILE A 10 -3.06 59.91 -5.83
CA ILE A 10 -2.94 58.71 -6.68
C ILE A 10 -2.17 57.60 -5.93
N PHE A 11 -1.11 57.94 -5.21
CA PHE A 11 -0.33 56.99 -4.43
C PHE A 11 -1.14 56.41 -3.26
N VAL A 12 -1.93 57.24 -2.56
CA VAL A 12 -2.84 56.81 -1.50
C VAL A 12 -3.97 55.93 -2.05
N ALA A 13 -4.55 56.26 -3.22
CA ALA A 13 -5.56 55.44 -3.87
C ALA A 13 -4.99 54.09 -4.36
N PHE A 14 -3.77 54.09 -4.89
CA PHE A 14 -3.05 52.87 -5.27
C PHE A 14 -2.76 51.99 -4.05
N PHE A 15 -2.35 52.56 -2.92
CA PHE A 15 -2.17 51.76 -1.69
C PHE A 15 -3.49 51.31 -1.05
N ALA A 16 -4.55 52.12 -1.10
CA ALA A 16 -5.86 51.76 -0.57
C ALA A 16 -6.52 50.61 -1.34
N THR A 17 -6.37 50.58 -2.67
CA THR A 17 -6.83 49.46 -3.52
C THR A 17 -6.00 48.19 -3.33
N ASN A 18 -4.73 48.32 -2.93
CA ASN A 18 -3.89 47.17 -2.58
C ASN A 18 -4.09 46.66 -1.13
N ALA A 19 -4.67 47.46 -0.24
CA ALA A 19 -4.92 47.07 1.16
C ALA A 19 -6.03 46.02 1.31
N GLU A 20 -6.96 45.94 0.35
CA GLU A 20 -8.01 44.90 0.29
C GLU A 20 -7.49 43.54 -0.20
N GLN A 21 -6.23 43.45 -0.63
CA GLN A 21 -5.61 42.21 -1.13
C GLN A 21 -4.69 41.50 -0.12
N MET A 22 -4.64 41.96 1.14
CA MET A 22 -3.86 41.32 2.23
C MET A 22 -4.71 40.61 3.29
N ASN A 23 -5.96 40.23 3.00
CA ASN A 23 -6.77 39.43 3.93
C ASN A 23 -7.48 38.21 3.30
N ILE A 24 -6.88 37.60 2.26
CA ILE A 24 -7.38 36.35 1.62
C ILE A 24 -6.34 35.22 1.71
N GLN A 25 -5.65 35.09 2.85
CA GLN A 25 -4.92 33.85 3.17
C GLN A 25 -5.24 33.27 4.55
N GLN A 26 -6.19 33.87 5.28
CA GLN A 26 -6.52 33.43 6.63
C GLN A 26 -8.00 33.05 6.74
N GLU A 27 -8.40 32.03 5.97
CA GLU A 27 -9.45 31.07 6.32
C GLU A 27 -9.59 30.01 5.22
N MET A 28 -8.86 28.89 5.37
CA MET A 28 -9.10 27.55 4.81
C MET A 28 -7.86 26.67 5.10
N MET A 29 -7.66 26.29 6.36
CA MET A 29 -6.89 25.09 6.69
C MET A 29 -7.84 23.90 6.75
N LEU A 30 -8.39 23.51 5.59
CA LEU A 30 -8.95 22.17 5.43
C LEU A 30 -7.78 21.24 5.10
N ASP A 31 -7.68 20.19 5.90
CA ASP A 31 -6.59 19.23 6.08
C ASP A 31 -6.07 18.60 4.76
N ARG A 32 -5.26 19.33 3.99
CA ARG A 32 -4.46 18.70 2.93
C ARG A 32 -3.30 17.95 3.59
N LYS A 33 -3.59 16.75 4.11
CA LYS A 33 -2.59 15.81 4.63
C LYS A 33 -1.42 15.79 3.65
N PRO A 34 -0.21 16.21 4.06
CA PRO A 34 0.87 16.29 3.11
C PRO A 34 1.11 14.86 2.61
N ILE A 35 1.07 14.67 1.30
CA ILE A 35 1.33 13.38 0.62
C ILE A 35 2.59 12.70 1.19
N SER A 36 3.52 13.50 1.72
CA SER A 36 4.71 13.06 2.44
C SER A 36 4.43 12.13 3.64
N ASN A 37 3.35 12.32 4.41
CA ASN A 37 3.05 11.50 5.59
C ASN A 37 2.49 10.12 5.22
N LEU A 38 1.64 10.04 4.19
CA LEU A 38 1.19 8.76 3.64
C LEU A 38 2.38 7.96 3.09
N VAL A 39 3.24 8.61 2.31
CA VAL A 39 4.45 7.97 1.75
C VAL A 39 5.41 7.51 2.86
N LYS A 40 5.59 8.28 3.94
CA LYS A 40 6.42 7.86 5.08
C LYS A 40 5.83 6.65 5.81
N CYS A 41 4.52 6.60 6.00
CA CYS A 41 3.84 5.47 6.63
C CYS A 41 4.07 4.18 5.83
N ASP A 42 3.80 4.21 4.53
CA ASP A 42 3.99 3.06 3.65
C ASP A 42 5.45 2.59 3.63
N VAL A 43 6.39 3.54 3.54
CA VAL A 43 7.82 3.23 3.53
C VAL A 43 8.27 2.67 4.87
N CYS A 44 7.72 3.14 5.99
CA CYS A 44 7.99 2.54 7.29
C CYS A 44 7.54 1.08 7.31
N HIS A 45 6.31 0.77 6.91
CA HIS A 45 5.80 -0.61 6.88
C HIS A 45 6.67 -1.52 6.01
N TYR A 46 7.12 -1.03 4.85
CA TYR A 46 8.08 -1.73 4.02
C TYR A 46 9.40 -2.05 4.76
N VAL A 47 9.99 -1.05 5.42
CA VAL A 47 11.25 -1.21 6.17
C VAL A 47 11.07 -2.21 7.32
N VAL A 48 9.98 -2.10 8.08
CA VAL A 48 9.66 -3.02 9.19
C VAL A 48 9.55 -4.45 8.69
N LYS A 49 8.82 -4.68 7.59
CA LYS A 49 8.64 -6.03 7.03
C LYS A 49 9.97 -6.64 6.57
N VAL A 50 10.81 -5.87 5.88
CA VAL A 50 12.13 -6.34 5.44
C VAL A 50 13.04 -6.62 6.64
N ALA A 51 12.99 -5.78 7.69
CA ALA A 51 13.77 -6.00 8.91
C ALA A 51 13.35 -7.28 9.64
N GLU A 52 12.04 -7.52 9.79
CA GLU A 52 11.49 -8.75 10.36
C GLU A 52 11.95 -10.00 9.59
N ASP A 53 11.82 -9.99 8.26
CA ASP A 53 12.22 -11.10 7.39
C ASP A 53 13.72 -11.43 7.48
N LEU A 54 14.56 -10.45 7.78
CA LEU A 54 16.01 -10.61 7.93
C LEU A 54 16.39 -11.05 9.35
N LEU A 55 15.67 -10.58 10.37
CA LEU A 55 15.79 -11.09 11.75
C LEU A 55 15.48 -12.58 11.82
N LEU A 56 14.41 -13.03 11.15
CA LEU A 56 14.07 -14.45 11.03
C LEU A 56 15.16 -15.29 10.33
N LYS A 57 16.07 -14.63 9.61
CA LYS A 57 17.25 -15.24 8.96
C LYS A 57 18.53 -15.05 9.76
N ASN A 58 18.43 -14.68 11.04
CA ASN A 58 19.55 -14.45 11.95
C ASN A 58 20.57 -13.40 11.44
N HIS A 59 20.11 -12.39 10.69
CA HIS A 59 21.00 -11.30 10.31
C HIS A 59 21.24 -10.39 11.52
N THR A 60 22.47 -9.89 11.66
CA THR A 60 22.79 -8.88 12.67
C THR A 60 22.16 -7.54 12.31
N THR A 61 21.96 -6.65 13.29
CA THR A 61 21.43 -5.31 13.05
C THR A 61 22.18 -4.57 11.95
N THR A 62 23.52 -4.65 11.93
CA THR A 62 24.34 -4.00 10.89
C THR A 62 24.08 -4.57 9.50
N GLN A 63 23.94 -5.90 9.38
CA GLN A 63 23.58 -6.54 8.12
C GLN A 63 22.19 -6.11 7.66
N ILE A 64 21.22 -6.05 8.59
CA ILE A 64 19.85 -5.60 8.30
C ILE A 64 19.86 -4.16 7.77
N VAL A 65 20.57 -3.24 8.43
CA VAL A 65 20.69 -1.84 7.99
C VAL A 65 21.27 -1.77 6.57
N SER A 66 22.37 -2.48 6.30
CA SER A 66 22.98 -2.50 4.98
C SER A 66 22.05 -3.06 3.88
N HIS A 67 21.28 -4.10 4.20
CA HIS A 67 20.27 -4.64 3.29
C HIS A 67 19.14 -3.64 3.02
N LEU A 68 18.70 -2.92 4.05
CA LEU A 68 17.66 -1.90 3.94
C LEU A 68 18.12 -0.69 3.13
N GLU A 69 19.35 -0.20 3.32
CA GLU A 69 19.93 0.87 2.51
C GLU A 69 19.95 0.49 1.03
N THR A 70 20.42 -0.73 0.75
CA THR A 70 20.42 -1.28 -0.61
C THR A 70 19.00 -1.39 -1.16
N ALA A 71 18.03 -1.80 -0.35
CA ALA A 71 16.63 -1.90 -0.75
C ALA A 71 16.05 -0.52 -1.10
N CYS A 72 16.36 0.52 -0.31
CA CYS A 72 15.88 1.88 -0.56
C CYS A 72 16.32 2.45 -1.91
N THR A 73 17.55 2.15 -2.35
CA THR A 73 18.06 2.62 -3.66
C THR A 73 17.30 2.02 -4.86
N ARG A 74 16.55 0.94 -4.64
CA ARG A 74 15.79 0.24 -5.68
C ARG A 74 14.32 0.63 -5.72
N LEU A 75 13.88 1.47 -4.79
CA LEU A 75 12.51 1.97 -4.78
C LEU A 75 12.32 3.08 -5.84
N PRO A 76 11.09 3.29 -6.34
CA PRO A 76 10.77 4.41 -7.22
C PRO A 76 11.14 5.76 -6.58
N HIS A 77 11.39 6.77 -7.41
CA HIS A 77 11.90 8.09 -6.99
C HIS A 77 11.12 8.73 -5.82
N LYS A 78 9.79 8.58 -5.80
CA LYS A 78 8.93 9.12 -4.73
C LYS A 78 9.20 8.51 -3.34
N TRP A 79 9.84 7.34 -3.28
CA TRP A 79 9.96 6.48 -2.09
C TRP A 79 11.41 6.30 -1.65
N ALA A 80 12.36 6.32 -2.60
CA ALA A 80 13.77 6.11 -2.32
C ALA A 80 14.33 7.09 -1.29
N LYS A 81 14.05 8.39 -1.44
CA LYS A 81 14.52 9.43 -0.50
C LYS A 81 13.90 9.28 0.91
N PRO A 82 12.57 9.16 1.06
CA PRO A 82 11.96 8.84 2.36
C PRO A 82 12.52 7.55 3.00
N CYS A 83 12.72 6.51 2.19
CA CYS A 83 13.25 5.22 2.65
C CYS A 83 14.66 5.38 3.20
N ALA A 84 15.56 5.99 2.43
CA ALA A 84 16.93 6.25 2.89
C ALA A 84 16.93 7.02 4.21
N LYS A 85 16.06 8.03 4.35
CA LYS A 85 15.93 8.81 5.60
C LYS A 85 15.40 7.98 6.77
N ILE A 86 14.40 7.13 6.55
CA ILE A 86 13.84 6.26 7.59
C ILE A 86 14.89 5.21 8.01
N VAL A 87 15.55 4.56 7.05
CA VAL A 87 16.57 3.54 7.34
C VAL A 87 17.73 4.15 8.12
N HIS A 88 18.28 5.27 7.63
CA HIS A 88 19.39 5.95 8.28
C HIS A 88 19.07 6.36 9.73
N ASN A 89 17.85 6.85 9.99
CA ASN A 89 17.51 7.41 11.30
C ASN A 89 16.85 6.39 12.25
N GLN A 90 16.19 5.35 11.72
CA GLN A 90 15.26 4.53 12.50
C GLN A 90 15.45 3.02 12.36
N ALA A 91 16.27 2.51 11.42
CA ALA A 91 16.42 1.07 11.22
C ALA A 91 16.87 0.34 12.50
N ALA A 92 17.81 0.92 13.27
CA ALA A 92 18.23 0.34 14.55
C ALA A 92 17.08 0.29 15.58
N SER A 93 16.23 1.34 15.63
CA SER A 93 15.07 1.40 16.52
C SER A 93 14.00 0.38 16.11
N ILE A 94 13.75 0.25 14.80
CA ILE A 94 12.85 -0.75 14.22
C ILE A 94 13.31 -2.16 14.59
N VAL A 95 14.59 -2.48 14.36
CA VAL A 95 15.15 -3.80 14.70
C VAL A 95 15.04 -4.08 16.18
N ARG A 96 15.36 -3.12 17.05
CA ARG A 96 15.23 -3.28 18.50
C ARG A 96 13.79 -3.57 18.92
N LYS A 97 12.81 -2.83 18.40
CA LYS A 97 11.38 -3.04 18.69
C LYS A 97 10.93 -4.44 18.28
N LEU A 98 11.34 -4.90 17.10
CA LEU A 98 11.02 -6.25 16.62
C LEU A 98 11.66 -7.34 17.50
N VAL A 99 12.91 -7.15 17.95
CA VAL A 99 13.56 -8.07 18.90
C VAL A 99 12.84 -8.08 20.26
N GLN A 100 12.22 -6.96 20.65
CA GLN A 100 11.38 -6.84 21.85
C GLN A 100 9.95 -7.36 21.63
N HIS A 101 9.70 -8.13 20.57
CA HIS A 101 8.41 -8.71 20.23
C HIS A 101 7.28 -7.69 19.99
N GLU A 102 7.62 -6.45 19.65
CA GLU A 102 6.64 -5.46 19.19
C GLU A 102 6.02 -5.93 17.87
N LYS A 103 4.69 -5.83 17.77
CA LYS A 103 3.95 -6.19 16.55
C LYS A 103 4.36 -5.25 15.40
N PRO A 104 4.80 -5.77 14.23
CA PRO A 104 5.21 -4.97 13.07
C PRO A 104 4.22 -3.85 12.68
N GLU A 105 2.93 -4.09 12.87
CA GLU A 105 1.84 -3.18 12.55
C GLU A 105 1.82 -1.94 13.46
N LEU A 106 2.36 -2.06 14.67
CA LEU A 106 2.41 -1.02 15.68
C LEU A 106 3.69 -0.18 15.62
N VAL A 107 4.80 -0.77 15.16
CA VAL A 107 6.12 -0.11 15.10
C VAL A 107 6.03 1.25 14.38
N CYS A 108 5.37 1.32 13.23
CA CYS A 108 5.28 2.56 12.45
C CYS A 108 4.39 3.64 13.08
N LYS A 109 3.38 3.24 13.87
CA LYS A 109 2.57 4.17 14.66
C LYS A 109 3.36 4.73 15.83
N GLN A 110 4.08 3.87 16.55
CA GLN A 110 4.94 4.26 17.67
C GLN A 110 6.12 5.14 17.26
N LEU A 111 6.63 4.96 16.03
CA LEU A 111 7.64 5.83 15.43
C LEU A 111 7.06 7.08 14.75
N HIS A 112 5.75 7.30 14.88
CA HIS A 112 5.01 8.46 14.34
C HIS A 112 5.10 8.63 12.82
N PHE A 113 5.39 7.55 12.08
CA PHE A 113 5.31 7.53 10.63
C PHE A 113 3.86 7.33 10.14
N CYS A 114 3.04 6.65 10.94
CA CYS A 114 1.63 6.42 10.68
C CYS A 114 0.76 7.09 11.74
N LYS A 115 -0.44 7.56 11.35
CA LYS A 115 -1.44 8.07 12.30
C LYS A 115 -1.91 6.92 13.22
N SER A 116 -2.29 7.25 14.45
CA SER A 116 -2.98 6.31 15.34
C SER A 116 -4.34 5.94 14.74
N ALA A 117 -4.84 4.74 15.04
CA ALA A 117 -6.09 4.18 14.48
C ALA A 117 -7.34 5.03 14.81
N HIS A 118 -7.23 5.99 15.72
CA HIS A 118 -8.32 6.86 16.14
C HIS A 118 -8.73 7.95 15.11
N LEU A 119 -8.16 7.93 13.90
CA LEU A 119 -8.42 8.88 12.80
C LEU A 119 -8.51 8.16 11.43
N GLN A 120 -9.05 6.94 11.39
CA GLN A 120 -9.23 6.16 10.15
C GLN A 120 -10.68 5.77 9.86
N GLU A 121 -11.64 6.55 10.32
CA GLU A 121 -12.99 6.54 9.75
C GLU A 121 -13.17 7.86 8.99
N GLN A 122 -13.70 7.77 7.77
CA GLN A 122 -13.89 8.83 6.75
C GLN A 122 -12.67 9.15 5.86
N GLU A 123 -12.59 8.47 4.70
CA GLU A 123 -12.95 9.01 3.37
C GLU A 123 -12.28 8.20 2.23
N ASP A 124 -13.06 7.29 1.62
CA ASP A 124 -12.95 6.82 0.23
C ASP A 124 -14.19 5.93 -0.06
N TYR A 125 -15.37 6.55 -0.17
CA TYR A 125 -16.56 5.93 -0.75
C TYR A 125 -17.38 7.03 -1.45
N ASP A 126 -17.18 7.16 -2.76
CA ASP A 126 -18.12 7.81 -3.67
C ASP A 126 -18.35 6.83 -4.84
N TYR A 127 -19.46 6.09 -4.75
CA TYR A 127 -20.05 5.43 -5.90
C TYR A 127 -21.56 5.63 -5.80
N ASP A 128 -22.05 6.48 -6.69
CA ASP A 128 -23.46 6.74 -6.94
C ASP A 128 -24.16 5.41 -7.30
N TYR A 129 -25.16 5.01 -6.49
CA TYR A 129 -25.99 3.85 -6.75
C TYR A 129 -27.47 4.27 -6.66
N GLU A 130 -28.15 4.22 -7.81
CA GLU A 130 -29.60 4.37 -7.91
C GLU A 130 -30.33 3.25 -7.13
N MET A 131 -31.43 3.64 -6.47
CA MET A 131 -32.27 2.80 -5.60
C MET A 131 -32.82 1.55 -6.31
N VAL A 132 -32.81 0.41 -5.61
CA VAL A 132 -33.68 -0.74 -5.92
C VAL A 132 -34.48 -1.09 -4.66
N GLU A 133 -35.78 -1.30 -4.83
CA GLU A 133 -36.82 -1.41 -3.79
C GLU A 133 -36.59 -2.53 -2.75
N GLU A 134 -37.01 -2.24 -1.52
CA GLU A 134 -37.12 -3.15 -0.37
C GLU A 134 -38.30 -4.13 -0.58
N SER A 135 -38.01 -5.35 -0.99
CA SER A 135 -38.83 -6.51 -0.63
C SER A 135 -37.97 -7.76 -0.73
N ASP A 136 -37.84 -8.46 0.40
CA ASP A 136 -37.23 -9.79 0.62
C ASP A 136 -36.09 -9.75 1.65
N VAL A 137 -36.43 -9.31 2.87
CA VAL A 137 -35.64 -9.58 4.09
C VAL A 137 -36.09 -10.94 4.62
N ASP A 138 -35.25 -11.96 4.46
CA ASP A 138 -35.36 -13.19 5.25
C ASP A 138 -34.30 -13.19 6.36
N GLU A 139 -34.84 -13.10 7.57
CA GLU A 139 -34.17 -13.14 8.87
C GLU A 139 -33.56 -14.53 9.11
N TYR A 140 -32.24 -14.60 9.30
CA TYR A 140 -31.58 -15.79 9.84
C TYR A 140 -30.94 -15.42 11.17
N ASP A 141 -31.62 -15.86 12.22
CA ASP A 141 -31.23 -15.86 13.62
C ASP A 141 -30.04 -16.82 13.80
N TYR A 142 -28.87 -16.29 14.17
CA TYR A 142 -27.70 -17.11 14.52
C TYR A 142 -27.46 -17.03 16.02
N GLU A 143 -27.93 -18.06 16.71
CA GLU A 143 -27.82 -18.25 18.16
C GLU A 143 -26.36 -18.54 18.56
N PHE A 144 -25.80 -17.65 19.38
CA PHE A 144 -24.45 -17.76 19.92
C PHE A 144 -24.49 -18.64 21.17
N SER A 145 -23.91 -19.84 21.11
CA SER A 145 -23.63 -20.64 22.30
C SER A 145 -22.31 -20.17 22.93
N GLU A 146 -22.39 -19.65 24.15
CA GLU A 146 -21.24 -19.43 25.04
C GLU A 146 -20.50 -20.75 25.27
N VAL A 147 -19.17 -20.73 25.09
CA VAL A 147 -18.29 -21.80 25.57
C VAL A 147 -17.24 -21.15 26.45
N ASP A 148 -17.44 -21.34 27.76
CA ASP A 148 -16.43 -21.12 28.80
C ASP A 148 -15.29 -22.13 28.60
N ASP A 149 -14.07 -21.65 28.40
CA ASP A 149 -12.89 -22.41 28.85
C ASP A 149 -11.78 -21.46 29.30
N GLU A 150 -11.61 -21.43 30.61
CA GLU A 150 -10.60 -20.71 31.37
C GLU A 150 -9.34 -21.58 31.40
N THR A 151 -8.36 -21.32 30.52
CA THR A 151 -7.03 -21.93 30.65
C THR A 151 -5.88 -20.93 30.41
N ASP A 152 -5.35 -20.46 31.54
CA ASP A 152 -3.94 -20.22 31.91
C ASP A 152 -2.94 -19.81 30.80
N TYR A 153 -2.60 -18.52 30.78
CA TYR A 153 -1.60 -17.92 29.90
C TYR A 153 -0.27 -17.74 30.63
N ASP A 154 0.34 -18.83 31.13
CA ASP A 154 1.75 -18.80 31.53
C ASP A 154 2.43 -20.17 31.36
N GLN A 155 3.65 -20.13 30.81
CA GLN A 155 4.57 -21.25 30.50
C GLN A 155 4.42 -21.93 29.12
N VAL A 156 4.92 -21.28 28.08
CA VAL A 156 5.47 -21.99 26.91
C VAL A 156 6.99 -21.87 26.92
N GLU A 157 7.67 -22.99 27.21
CA GLU A 157 9.11 -23.12 27.00
C GLU A 157 9.44 -23.06 25.50
N ILE A 158 10.28 -22.08 25.11
CA ILE A 158 10.70 -21.78 23.73
C ILE A 158 11.69 -22.84 23.18
N SER A 159 11.63 -24.08 23.65
CA SER A 159 12.62 -25.11 23.29
C SER A 159 12.18 -26.02 22.13
N ASN A 160 10.88 -26.11 21.80
CA ASN A 160 10.39 -27.21 20.95
C ASN A 160 9.47 -26.86 19.76
N LEU A 161 9.41 -25.61 19.29
CA LEU A 161 8.77 -25.34 17.99
C LEU A 161 9.71 -25.74 16.83
N GLY A 162 9.46 -26.93 16.29
CA GLY A 162 10.18 -27.53 15.18
C GLY A 162 10.34 -26.58 13.99
N ARG A 163 11.60 -26.15 13.76
CA ARG A 163 12.05 -25.45 12.56
C ARG A 163 11.70 -26.28 11.32
N LYS A 164 10.63 -25.93 10.61
CA LYS A 164 10.46 -26.39 9.22
C LYS A 164 11.66 -25.86 8.43
N LYS A 165 12.58 -26.75 8.06
CA LYS A 165 13.81 -26.46 7.32
C LYS A 165 13.46 -25.85 5.95
N PHE A 166 13.42 -24.53 5.87
CA PHE A 166 13.33 -23.82 4.60
C PHE A 166 14.74 -23.71 4.00
N LYS A 167 14.93 -24.22 2.77
CA LYS A 167 16.23 -24.17 2.08
C LYS A 167 16.48 -22.76 1.50
N PRO A 168 17.56 -22.06 1.90
CA PRO A 168 17.87 -20.73 1.37
C PRO A 168 18.39 -20.81 -0.07
N GLY A 169 17.65 -20.24 -1.01
CA GLY A 169 18.12 -20.02 -2.39
C GLY A 169 18.83 -18.68 -2.53
N LYS A 170 19.97 -18.66 -3.23
CA LYS A 170 20.77 -17.45 -3.57
C LYS A 170 19.88 -16.36 -4.20
N LEU A 171 19.67 -15.24 -3.51
CA LEU A 171 18.83 -14.14 -3.99
C LEU A 171 19.68 -13.13 -4.79
N ASN A 172 19.52 -13.13 -6.11
CA ASN A 172 20.06 -12.08 -6.98
C ASN A 172 18.98 -10.99 -7.12
N PRO A 173 19.20 -9.70 -6.80
CA PRO A 173 18.13 -8.73 -6.57
C PRO A 173 17.45 -8.07 -7.78
N LEU A 174 17.89 -8.34 -9.01
CA LEU A 174 17.18 -7.98 -10.25
C LEU A 174 16.36 -9.15 -10.84
N LYS A 175 16.63 -10.38 -10.40
CA LYS A 175 15.79 -11.57 -10.65
C LYS A 175 14.45 -11.61 -9.88
N PRO A 176 14.24 -10.97 -8.70
CA PRO A 176 13.02 -11.17 -7.93
C PRO A 176 11.85 -10.43 -8.57
N LEU A 177 12.07 -9.25 -9.16
CA LEU A 177 11.00 -8.43 -9.73
C LEU A 177 10.40 -9.04 -11.01
N LYS A 178 11.23 -9.47 -11.96
CA LYS A 178 10.75 -10.18 -13.18
C LYS A 178 10.17 -11.56 -12.86
N LYS A 179 10.71 -12.23 -11.83
CA LYS A 179 10.14 -13.49 -11.33
C LYS A 179 8.81 -13.25 -10.61
N LEU A 180 8.65 -12.09 -9.98
CA LEU A 180 7.42 -11.67 -9.33
C LEU A 180 6.36 -11.28 -10.36
N GLU A 181 6.69 -10.48 -11.38
CA GLU A 181 5.81 -10.16 -12.52
C GLU A 181 5.26 -11.43 -13.17
N CYS A 182 6.13 -12.41 -13.45
CA CYS A 182 5.71 -13.69 -14.02
C CYS A 182 4.82 -14.51 -13.08
N LYS A 183 5.06 -14.47 -11.76
CA LYS A 183 4.20 -15.13 -10.76
C LYS A 183 2.84 -14.45 -10.64
N VAL A 184 2.82 -13.12 -10.58
CA VAL A 184 1.60 -12.31 -10.49
C VAL A 184 0.75 -12.54 -11.73
N CYS A 185 1.35 -12.46 -12.92
CA CYS A 185 0.65 -12.74 -14.16
C CYS A 185 0.07 -14.15 -14.18
N LYS A 186 0.84 -15.18 -13.80
CA LYS A 186 0.31 -16.56 -13.77
C LYS A 186 -0.87 -16.71 -12.81
N SER A 187 -0.85 -16.02 -11.67
CA SER A 187 -1.97 -16.00 -10.73
C SER A 187 -3.20 -15.32 -11.32
N ILE A 188 -3.02 -14.19 -12.00
CA ILE A 188 -4.10 -13.47 -12.70
C ILE A 188 -4.68 -14.35 -13.80
N VAL A 189 -3.84 -15.00 -14.61
CA VAL A 189 -4.29 -15.88 -15.70
C VAL A 189 -5.08 -17.07 -15.16
N HIS A 190 -4.62 -17.73 -14.10
CA HIS A 190 -5.35 -18.87 -13.53
C HIS A 190 -6.75 -18.48 -13.01
N LYS A 191 -6.89 -17.28 -12.42
CA LYS A 191 -8.20 -16.76 -11.98
C LYS A 191 -9.05 -16.32 -13.18
N ALA A 192 -8.44 -15.64 -14.16
CA ALA A 192 -9.12 -15.17 -15.36
C ALA A 192 -9.57 -16.32 -16.27
N GLU A 193 -8.81 -17.42 -16.37
CA GLU A 193 -9.15 -18.60 -17.18
C GLU A 193 -10.54 -19.12 -16.84
N LYS A 194 -10.85 -19.32 -15.56
CA LYS A 194 -12.18 -19.78 -15.10
C LYS A 194 -13.27 -18.81 -15.55
N ALA A 195 -13.06 -17.51 -15.32
CA ALA A 195 -14.02 -16.47 -15.66
C ALA A 195 -14.25 -16.36 -17.18
N VAL A 196 -13.18 -16.46 -17.99
CA VAL A 196 -13.25 -16.48 -19.46
C VAL A 196 -13.99 -17.71 -19.96
N THR A 197 -13.70 -18.90 -19.42
CA THR A 197 -14.38 -20.14 -19.83
C THR A 197 -15.85 -20.19 -19.42
N SER A 198 -16.25 -19.47 -18.38
CA SER A 198 -17.65 -19.29 -17.99
C SER A 198 -18.41 -18.26 -18.85
N GLY A 199 -17.78 -17.68 -19.87
CA GLY A 199 -18.43 -16.73 -20.77
C GLY A 199 -18.60 -15.32 -20.20
N ARG A 200 -17.91 -14.98 -19.09
CA ARG A 200 -17.96 -13.63 -18.52
C ARG A 200 -17.38 -12.59 -19.49
N THR A 201 -17.96 -11.40 -19.45
CA THR A 201 -17.49 -10.22 -20.18
C THR A 201 -16.16 -9.71 -19.63
N GLU A 202 -15.43 -8.96 -20.45
CA GLU A 202 -14.16 -8.35 -20.02
C GLU A 202 -14.34 -7.47 -18.77
N ARG A 203 -15.43 -6.71 -18.67
CA ARG A 203 -15.75 -5.88 -17.49
C ARG A 203 -15.98 -6.69 -16.22
N GLU A 204 -16.69 -7.82 -16.31
CA GLU A 204 -16.92 -8.69 -15.14
C GLU A 204 -15.62 -9.33 -14.65
N ILE A 205 -14.72 -9.67 -15.57
CA ILE A 205 -13.40 -10.21 -15.23
C ILE A 205 -12.53 -9.10 -14.62
N GLU A 206 -12.60 -7.88 -15.15
CA GLU A 206 -11.92 -6.69 -14.64
C GLU A 206 -12.33 -6.41 -13.20
N HIS A 207 -13.63 -6.34 -12.91
CA HIS A 207 -14.16 -6.10 -11.58
C HIS A 207 -13.72 -7.17 -10.58
N LEU A 208 -13.73 -8.45 -10.97
CA LEU A 208 -13.24 -9.55 -10.14
C LEU A 208 -11.75 -9.38 -9.79
N LEU A 209 -10.93 -9.02 -10.77
CA LEU A 209 -9.48 -8.83 -10.56
C LEU A 209 -9.16 -7.55 -9.78
N ASP A 210 -9.97 -6.50 -9.91
CA ASP A 210 -9.85 -5.28 -9.11
C ASP A 210 -10.15 -5.52 -7.62
N GLY A 211 -11.15 -6.35 -7.32
CA GLY A 211 -11.41 -6.81 -5.95
C GLY A 211 -10.21 -7.54 -5.34
N GLU A 212 -9.58 -8.40 -6.13
CA GLU A 212 -8.35 -9.11 -5.74
C GLU A 212 -7.15 -8.17 -5.56
N CYS A 213 -7.07 -7.10 -6.36
CA CYS A 213 -6.03 -6.08 -6.19
C CYS A 213 -6.12 -5.36 -4.84
N ASN A 214 -7.29 -5.28 -4.22
CA ASN A 214 -7.46 -4.63 -2.92
C ASN A 214 -6.89 -5.46 -1.75
N HIS A 215 -6.65 -6.75 -1.96
CA HIS A 215 -6.02 -7.62 -0.96
C HIS A 215 -4.51 -7.41 -0.81
N PHE A 216 -3.88 -6.63 -1.71
CA PHE A 216 -2.50 -6.25 -1.53
C PHE A 216 -2.38 -5.25 -0.38
N GLY A 217 -1.81 -5.68 0.76
CA GLY A 217 -1.62 -4.85 1.97
C GLY A 217 -0.67 -3.65 1.84
N ILE A 218 -0.33 -3.23 0.61
CA ILE A 218 0.44 -2.01 0.33
C ILE A 218 -0.19 -1.23 -0.84
N HIS A 219 -0.51 0.04 -0.61
CA HIS A 219 -1.23 0.90 -1.57
C HIS A 219 -0.58 0.97 -2.98
N PRO A 220 0.76 0.95 -3.17
CA PRO A 220 1.34 0.88 -4.50
C PRO A 220 1.19 -0.46 -5.19
N ALA A 221 1.12 -1.57 -4.46
CA ALA A 221 0.86 -2.87 -5.08
C ALA A 221 -0.60 -2.93 -5.54
N VAL A 222 -1.53 -2.39 -4.76
CA VAL A 222 -2.93 -2.18 -5.21
C VAL A 222 -2.93 -1.35 -6.50
N LYS A 223 -2.27 -0.18 -6.51
CA LYS A 223 -2.20 0.71 -7.68
C LYS A 223 -1.51 0.06 -8.89
N MET A 224 -0.43 -0.68 -8.67
CA MET A 224 0.29 -1.40 -9.71
C MET A 224 -0.56 -2.53 -10.28
N CYS A 225 -1.24 -3.28 -9.41
CA CYS A 225 -2.16 -4.35 -9.78
C CYS A 225 -3.31 -3.80 -10.63
N LYS A 226 -4.03 -2.78 -10.14
CA LYS A 226 -5.12 -2.12 -10.88
C LYS A 226 -4.63 -1.62 -12.24
N LYS A 227 -3.46 -0.98 -12.30
CA LYS A 227 -2.86 -0.58 -13.58
C LYS A 227 -2.62 -1.77 -14.52
N ILE A 228 -2.13 -2.90 -14.02
CA ILE A 228 -1.91 -4.11 -14.84
C ILE A 228 -3.25 -4.67 -15.31
N VAL A 229 -4.25 -4.78 -14.44
CA VAL A 229 -5.60 -5.22 -14.78
C VAL A 229 -6.18 -4.32 -15.87
N HIS A 230 -6.29 -3.02 -15.64
CA HIS A 230 -6.90 -2.07 -16.60
C HIS A 230 -6.16 -1.96 -17.94
N SER A 231 -4.83 -2.16 -17.97
CA SER A 231 -4.04 -1.98 -19.21
C SER A 231 -3.68 -3.27 -19.95
N THR A 232 -3.74 -4.41 -19.28
CA THR A 232 -3.21 -5.69 -19.79
C THR A 232 -4.29 -6.76 -19.89
N LEU A 233 -5.44 -6.61 -19.21
CA LEU A 233 -6.50 -7.61 -19.15
C LEU A 233 -7.03 -8.03 -20.53
N GLY A 234 -7.36 -7.09 -21.41
CA GLY A 234 -7.86 -7.42 -22.76
C GLY A 234 -6.88 -8.30 -23.56
N LYS A 235 -5.56 -8.04 -23.43
CA LYS A 235 -4.52 -8.89 -24.05
C LYS A 235 -4.44 -10.26 -23.39
N ILE A 236 -4.58 -10.34 -22.06
CA ILE A 236 -4.61 -11.60 -21.32
C ILE A 236 -5.81 -12.44 -21.76
N ILE A 237 -7.02 -11.87 -21.82
CA ILE A 237 -8.24 -12.55 -22.27
C ILE A 237 -8.08 -13.04 -23.71
N HIS A 238 -7.53 -12.21 -24.59
CA HIS A 238 -7.26 -12.58 -25.98
C HIS A 238 -6.33 -13.80 -26.10
N GLU A 239 -5.26 -13.85 -25.30
CA GLU A 239 -4.33 -14.98 -25.29
C GLU A 239 -4.92 -16.24 -24.62
N ILE A 240 -5.73 -16.10 -23.57
CA ILE A 240 -6.45 -17.22 -22.95
C ILE A 240 -7.40 -17.89 -23.96
N LYS A 241 -8.13 -17.10 -24.76
CA LYS A 241 -9.03 -17.62 -25.80
C LYS A 241 -8.33 -18.44 -26.88
N LYS A 242 -7.01 -18.35 -27.00
CA LYS A 242 -6.19 -19.20 -27.89
C LYS A 242 -5.85 -20.57 -27.29
N ASN A 243 -6.47 -20.95 -26.16
CA ASN A 243 -6.16 -22.15 -25.39
C ASN A 243 -4.67 -22.24 -25.00
N ALA A 244 -4.08 -21.10 -24.63
CA ALA A 244 -2.70 -21.03 -24.14
C ALA A 244 -2.67 -21.21 -22.62
N ASP A 245 -1.69 -21.97 -22.10
CA ASP A 245 -1.47 -22.07 -20.66
C ASP A 245 -0.96 -20.74 -20.06
N ALA A 246 -1.14 -20.57 -18.75
CA ALA A 246 -0.74 -19.37 -18.03
C ALA A 246 0.71 -18.90 -18.29
N HIS A 247 1.66 -19.79 -18.54
CA HIS A 247 3.02 -19.37 -18.84
C HIS A 247 3.15 -18.76 -20.24
N ARG A 248 2.46 -19.33 -21.24
CA ARG A 248 2.43 -18.82 -22.61
C ARG A 248 1.70 -17.48 -22.70
N VAL A 249 0.55 -17.37 -22.05
CA VAL A 249 -0.20 -16.10 -21.94
C VAL A 249 0.71 -15.01 -21.36
N CYS A 250 1.36 -15.30 -20.23
CA CYS A 250 2.23 -14.33 -19.58
C CYS A 250 3.50 -13.98 -20.36
N LYS A 251 3.97 -14.88 -21.24
CA LYS A 251 5.07 -14.58 -22.15
C LYS A 251 4.63 -13.65 -23.28
N ALA A 252 3.43 -13.87 -23.82
CA ALA A 252 2.84 -13.04 -24.87
C ALA A 252 2.58 -11.59 -24.40
N VAL A 253 2.24 -11.40 -23.12
CA VAL A 253 2.11 -10.05 -22.52
C VAL A 253 3.39 -9.54 -21.87
N HIS A 254 4.53 -10.16 -22.14
CA HIS A 254 5.87 -9.76 -21.66
C HIS A 254 6.05 -9.73 -20.13
N MET A 255 5.20 -10.43 -19.38
CA MET A 255 5.33 -10.58 -17.93
C MET A 255 6.17 -11.80 -17.53
N CYS A 256 6.33 -12.77 -18.42
CA CYS A 256 7.30 -13.86 -18.31
C CYS A 256 8.35 -13.78 -19.44
N LYS A 257 9.57 -14.25 -19.15
CA LYS A 257 10.59 -14.51 -20.17
C LYS A 257 10.44 -15.92 -20.75
#